data_AF-A0A3N9TWR8-F1
#
_entry.id   AF-A0A3N9TWR8-F1
#
_cell.length_a   1.000
_cell.length_b   1.000
_cell.length_c   1.000
_cell.angle_alpha   90.00
_cell.angle_beta   90.00
_cell.angle_gamma   90.00
#
_symmetry.space_group_name_H-M   'P 1'
#
loop_
_entity.id
_entity.type
_entity.pdbx_description
1 polymer ?
#
loop_
_entity_poly.entity_id
_entity_poly.type
_entity_poly.pdbx_seq_one_letter_code
_entity_poly.pdbx_strand_id
1 'polypeptide(L)'
;MTHLSRANASLLAGLAFFVLAPQATADSPDALPALGLSKDRLATIGVSSGGYMAAQLAVAWPERFDALGLVAAGPWGCARGELGVALGQCMFTRLGDPDLAAIDSRLADYRELDRAGSAESLDDLKVYLWHGEDDGTIDPDVGHAAARQWRDWLADDEQLKAVFQDGAGHGWPALDAAGEADLADCEEGGAPFLLDCGLDLAGEALGWWWDDLAPAGEADDQRLLAFDQSEFDAKGLADTGFVYLPKQCESGDCALVVALHGCQMGVDDDEGAATPFTRASGLNRYAESNDLVVLYPQAEASLANPKGCWDWWGFSESTWQRDPLHDSRDGRQVSALMQMVDRLQEAP
;
A
#
# COMPACT_ATOMS: atom_id res chain seq x y z
N MET A 1 -75.82 -4.29 -53.22
CA MET A 1 -75.86 -5.46 -52.31
C MET A 1 -74.44 -5.91 -52.07
N THR A 2 -73.83 -5.51 -50.96
CA THR A 2 -72.54 -6.03 -50.50
C THR A 2 -72.41 -5.70 -49.02
N HIS A 3 -72.13 -6.73 -48.24
CA HIS A 3 -72.20 -6.76 -46.78
C HIS A 3 -71.05 -5.99 -46.12
N LEU A 4 -71.38 -5.21 -45.07
CA LEU A 4 -70.43 -4.67 -44.08
C LEU A 4 -70.19 -5.74 -43.00
N SER A 5 -68.93 -6.16 -42.83
CA SER A 5 -68.47 -6.99 -41.72
C SER A 5 -67.82 -6.11 -40.65
N ARG A 6 -68.23 -6.30 -39.39
CA ARG A 6 -67.70 -5.63 -38.20
C ARG A 6 -66.46 -6.37 -37.69
N ALA A 7 -65.37 -5.65 -37.44
CA ALA A 7 -64.27 -6.13 -36.61
C ALA A 7 -64.22 -5.30 -35.31
N ASN A 8 -64.46 -5.96 -34.18
CA ASN A 8 -64.29 -5.39 -32.85
C ASN A 8 -62.81 -5.48 -32.46
N ALA A 9 -62.19 -4.34 -32.14
CA ALA A 9 -60.89 -4.29 -31.47
C ALA A 9 -61.12 -4.10 -29.97
N SER A 10 -60.70 -5.08 -29.17
CA SER A 10 -60.66 -4.98 -27.71
C SER A 10 -59.23 -4.60 -27.29
N LEU A 11 -59.05 -3.40 -26.74
CA LEU A 11 -57.82 -2.99 -26.04
C LEU A 11 -57.78 -3.64 -24.66
N LEU A 12 -56.77 -4.47 -24.39
CA LEU A 12 -56.41 -4.93 -23.04
C LEU A 12 -55.27 -4.04 -22.53
N ALA A 13 -55.55 -3.22 -21.51
CA ALA A 13 -54.55 -2.48 -20.77
C ALA A 13 -53.94 -3.39 -19.70
N GLY A 14 -52.68 -3.81 -19.88
CA GLY A 14 -51.91 -4.51 -18.85
C GLY A 14 -51.22 -3.51 -17.93
N LEU A 15 -51.60 -3.46 -16.66
CA LEU A 15 -50.83 -2.78 -15.61
C LEU A 15 -49.62 -3.64 -15.26
N ALA A 16 -48.41 -3.13 -15.53
CA ALA A 16 -47.17 -3.70 -15.00
C ALA A 16 -47.00 -3.26 -13.53
N PHE A 17 -47.08 -4.22 -12.61
CA PHE A 17 -46.68 -4.03 -11.22
C PHE A 17 -45.14 -4.06 -11.14
N PHE A 18 -44.51 -2.91 -10.93
CA PHE A 18 -43.12 -2.86 -10.48
C PHE A 18 -43.06 -3.27 -9.01
N VAL A 19 -42.50 -4.45 -8.75
CA VAL A 19 -42.13 -4.86 -7.40
C VAL A 19 -40.84 -4.11 -7.06
N LEU A 20 -40.90 -3.10 -6.20
CA LEU A 20 -39.70 -2.53 -5.58
C LEU A 20 -39.14 -3.60 -4.63
N ALA A 21 -38.00 -4.20 -5.01
CA ALA A 21 -37.18 -4.93 -4.05
C ALA A 21 -36.59 -3.91 -3.06
N PRO A 22 -36.53 -4.21 -1.75
CA PRO A 22 -35.81 -3.38 -0.81
C PRO A 22 -34.34 -3.33 -1.23
N GLN A 23 -33.80 -2.13 -1.44
CA GLN A 23 -32.36 -1.96 -1.55
C GLN A 23 -31.78 -2.28 -0.18
N ALA A 24 -30.88 -3.27 -0.13
CA ALA A 24 -30.03 -3.45 1.04
C ALA A 24 -29.24 -2.15 1.22
N THR A 25 -29.43 -1.48 2.34
CA THR A 25 -28.49 -0.46 2.79
C THR A 25 -27.19 -1.20 3.07
N ALA A 26 -26.13 -0.93 2.32
CA ALA A 26 -24.80 -1.37 2.72
C ALA A 26 -24.55 -0.70 4.09
N ASP A 27 -24.39 -1.50 5.14
CA ASP A 27 -23.92 -0.98 6.43
C ASP A 27 -22.52 -0.41 6.19
N SER A 28 -22.27 0.81 6.69
CA SER A 28 -20.93 1.37 6.71
C SER A 28 -19.98 0.40 7.42
N PRO A 29 -18.71 0.29 6.99
CA PRO A 29 -17.72 -0.54 7.69
C PRO A 29 -17.62 -0.17 9.18
N ASP A 30 -17.23 -1.13 10.01
CA ASP A 30 -16.99 -0.89 11.43
C ASP A 30 -15.75 -0.01 11.65
N ALA A 31 -15.61 0.62 12.81
CA ALA A 31 -14.39 1.36 13.15
C ALA A 31 -13.17 0.43 13.25
N LEU A 32 -11.97 0.96 12.99
CA LEU A 32 -10.73 0.20 13.18
C LEU A 32 -10.58 -0.17 14.68
N PRO A 33 -10.44 -1.46 15.02
CA PRO A 33 -10.41 -1.91 16.42
C PRO A 33 -9.11 -1.53 17.12
N ALA A 34 -9.19 -1.36 18.44
CA ALA A 34 -8.03 -1.36 19.32
C ALA A 34 -7.74 -2.78 19.78
N LEU A 35 -6.52 -3.28 19.57
CA LEU A 35 -6.17 -4.69 19.76
C LEU A 35 -5.06 -4.90 20.79
N GLY A 36 -4.33 -3.85 21.18
CA GLY A 36 -3.13 -3.97 22.01
C GLY A 36 -2.01 -4.71 21.29
N LEU A 37 -1.81 -4.44 19.99
CA LEU A 37 -0.70 -5.03 19.23
C LEU A 37 0.66 -4.61 19.79
N SER A 38 1.66 -5.46 19.57
CA SER A 38 3.04 -5.19 19.99
C SER A 38 3.58 -3.91 19.34
N LYS A 39 4.33 -3.14 20.12
CA LYS A 39 5.06 -1.96 19.65
C LYS A 39 6.49 -2.28 19.23
N ASP A 40 6.96 -3.47 19.55
CA ASP A 40 8.34 -3.92 19.33
C ASP A 40 8.48 -4.81 18.07
N ARG A 41 7.37 -4.98 17.32
CA ARG A 41 7.32 -5.75 16.07
C ARG A 41 6.39 -5.07 15.06
N LEU A 42 6.84 -3.93 14.53
CA LEU A 42 6.14 -3.16 13.50
C LEU A 42 6.97 -3.10 12.21
N ALA A 43 6.37 -3.53 11.12
CA ALA A 43 6.93 -3.44 9.78
C ALA A 43 6.04 -2.57 8.87
N THR A 44 6.64 -1.92 7.89
CA THR A 44 5.91 -1.34 6.76
C THR A 44 6.52 -1.82 5.45
N ILE A 45 5.67 -2.13 4.48
CA ILE A 45 6.07 -2.56 3.15
C ILE A 45 5.10 -2.05 2.12
N GLY A 46 5.60 -1.69 0.94
CA GLY A 46 4.72 -1.37 -0.16
C GLY A 46 5.36 -1.49 -1.52
N VAL A 47 4.51 -1.42 -2.54
CA VAL A 47 4.89 -1.47 -3.95
C VAL A 47 4.68 -0.14 -4.64
N SER A 48 5.58 0.25 -5.54
CA SER A 48 5.42 1.46 -6.35
C SER A 48 5.25 2.70 -5.45
N SER A 49 4.20 3.50 -5.63
CA SER A 49 3.88 4.61 -4.71
C SER A 49 3.73 4.18 -3.24
N GLY A 50 3.25 2.95 -2.99
CA GLY A 50 3.19 2.38 -1.64
C GLY A 50 4.56 2.09 -1.06
N GLY A 51 5.55 1.73 -1.89
CA GLY A 51 6.94 1.56 -1.47
C GLY A 51 7.59 2.90 -1.11
N TYR A 52 7.31 3.96 -1.88
CA TYR A 52 7.69 5.31 -1.48
C TYR A 52 7.04 5.72 -0.15
N MET A 53 5.75 5.44 0.04
CA MET A 53 5.06 5.76 1.31
C MET A 53 5.58 4.93 2.49
N ALA A 54 5.92 3.66 2.29
CA ALA A 54 6.56 2.82 3.32
C ALA A 54 7.89 3.44 3.78
N ALA A 55 8.70 3.92 2.83
CA ALA A 55 9.92 4.67 3.15
C ALA A 55 9.62 5.96 3.93
N GLN A 56 8.56 6.69 3.57
CA GLN A 56 8.15 7.91 4.27
C GLN A 56 7.75 7.65 5.72
N LEU A 57 7.02 6.56 5.98
CA LEU A 57 6.70 6.13 7.35
C LEU A 57 7.97 5.82 8.16
N ALA A 58 8.85 4.98 7.59
CA ALA A 58 10.08 4.56 8.26
C ALA A 58 11.09 5.70 8.48
N VAL A 59 11.12 6.71 7.62
CA VAL A 59 11.99 7.90 7.82
C VAL A 59 11.36 8.92 8.77
N ALA A 60 10.03 9.08 8.75
CA ALA A 60 9.34 9.97 9.67
C ALA A 60 9.40 9.45 11.12
N TRP A 61 9.26 8.14 11.32
CA TRP A 61 9.18 7.52 12.64
C TRP A 61 10.07 6.26 12.76
N PRO A 62 11.38 6.33 12.45
CA PRO A 62 12.26 5.17 12.46
C PRO A 62 12.26 4.44 13.80
N GLU A 63 12.10 5.17 14.91
CA GLU A 63 11.99 4.60 16.27
C GLU A 63 10.77 3.71 16.50
N ARG A 64 9.83 3.65 15.54
CA ARG A 64 8.62 2.82 15.61
C ARG A 64 8.73 1.55 14.78
N PHE A 65 9.62 1.50 13.78
CA PHE A 65 9.66 0.41 12.80
C PHE A 65 10.92 -0.44 12.96
N ASP A 66 10.72 -1.75 13.10
CA ASP A 66 11.83 -2.72 13.10
C ASP A 66 12.18 -3.16 11.68
N ALA A 67 11.25 -2.94 10.74
CA ALA A 67 11.36 -3.45 9.39
C ALA A 67 10.72 -2.55 8.33
N LEU A 68 11.40 -2.46 7.18
CA LEU A 68 10.96 -1.75 5.98
C LEU A 68 11.05 -2.66 4.75
N GLY A 69 10.02 -2.63 3.92
CA GLY A 69 9.97 -3.26 2.61
C GLY A 69 9.74 -2.26 1.47
N LEU A 70 10.58 -2.32 0.45
CA LEU A 70 10.53 -1.46 -0.73
C LEU A 70 10.41 -2.33 -1.98
N VAL A 71 9.26 -2.32 -2.65
CA VAL A 71 9.02 -3.15 -3.83
C VAL A 71 8.79 -2.24 -5.05
N ALA A 72 9.60 -2.39 -6.09
CA ALA A 72 9.48 -1.63 -7.34
C ALA A 72 9.34 -0.10 -7.10
N ALA A 73 10.21 0.45 -6.24
CA ALA A 73 10.13 1.82 -5.73
C ALA A 73 11.51 2.49 -5.70
N GLY A 74 11.57 3.75 -5.26
CA GLY A 74 12.78 4.55 -5.29
C GLY A 74 13.20 5.16 -3.95
N PRO A 75 14.19 6.07 -3.99
CA PRO A 75 14.68 6.74 -2.79
C PRO A 75 13.57 7.50 -2.07
N TRP A 76 13.58 7.48 -0.74
CA TRP A 76 12.77 8.40 0.05
C TRP A 76 13.04 9.85 -0.39
N GLY A 77 12.00 10.69 -0.41
CA GLY A 77 12.13 12.11 -0.74
C GLY A 77 12.50 12.40 -2.20
N CYS A 78 12.56 11.39 -3.08
CA CYS A 78 13.05 11.56 -4.45
C CYS A 78 12.36 12.69 -5.22
N ALA A 79 11.03 12.75 -5.16
CA ALA A 79 10.26 13.76 -5.88
C ALA A 79 10.42 15.17 -5.31
N ARG A 80 10.86 15.32 -4.05
CA ARG A 80 11.02 16.60 -3.33
C ARG A 80 9.79 17.54 -3.43
N GLY A 81 8.59 16.97 -3.52
CA GLY A 81 7.34 17.73 -3.65
C GLY A 81 7.06 18.27 -5.06
N GLU A 82 7.75 17.77 -6.09
CA GLU A 82 7.65 18.26 -7.46
C GLU A 82 7.26 17.14 -8.43
N LEU A 83 6.07 17.24 -9.07
CA LEU A 83 5.61 16.25 -10.05
C LEU A 83 6.58 16.08 -11.24
N GLY A 84 7.25 17.15 -11.67
CA GLY A 84 8.24 17.08 -12.75
C GLY A 84 9.45 16.23 -12.37
N VAL A 85 9.92 16.31 -11.12
CA VAL A 85 11.01 15.50 -10.58
C VAL A 85 10.53 14.06 -10.37
N ALA A 86 9.32 13.88 -9.83
CA ALA A 86 8.68 12.57 -9.68
C ALA A 86 8.70 11.79 -11.01
N LEU A 87 8.17 12.38 -12.08
CA LEU A 87 8.12 11.72 -13.39
C LEU A 87 9.50 11.61 -14.06
N GLY A 88 10.31 12.66 -13.97
CA GLY A 88 11.53 12.79 -14.76
C GLY A 88 12.76 12.12 -14.17
N GLN A 89 12.87 12.02 -12.85
CA GLN A 89 14.03 11.46 -12.14
C GLN A 89 13.67 10.22 -11.33
N CYS A 90 12.46 10.16 -10.76
CA CYS A 90 12.05 9.11 -9.83
C CYS A 90 11.20 8.00 -10.46
N MET A 91 10.81 8.15 -11.72
CA MET A 91 10.17 7.09 -12.51
C MET A 91 11.02 6.70 -13.71
N PHE A 92 11.43 7.66 -14.54
CA PHE A 92 12.02 7.34 -15.85
C PHE A 92 13.47 7.78 -16.07
N THR A 93 14.13 8.38 -15.07
CA THR A 93 15.52 8.93 -15.12
C THR A 93 15.85 9.85 -16.34
N ARG A 94 14.85 10.26 -17.13
CA ARG A 94 15.00 11.12 -18.33
C ARG A 94 15.57 12.50 -18.03
N LEU A 95 15.42 12.97 -16.79
CA LEU A 95 15.96 14.24 -16.30
C LEU A 95 17.19 14.03 -15.39
N GLY A 96 17.86 12.89 -15.54
CA GLY A 96 18.97 12.44 -14.72
C GLY A 96 18.53 11.50 -13.59
N ASP A 97 19.53 10.93 -12.93
CA ASP A 97 19.36 10.04 -11.78
C ASP A 97 18.78 10.82 -10.57
N PRO A 98 18.15 10.13 -9.60
CA PRO A 98 17.79 10.72 -8.31
C PRO A 98 18.97 11.43 -7.63
N ASP A 99 18.76 12.69 -7.23
CA ASP A 99 19.77 13.50 -6.53
C ASP A 99 19.83 13.16 -5.04
N LEU A 100 20.59 12.12 -4.70
CA LEU A 100 20.73 11.65 -3.31
C LEU A 100 21.30 12.73 -2.37
N ALA A 101 22.19 13.61 -2.86
CA ALA A 101 22.75 14.69 -2.04
C ALA A 101 21.71 15.74 -1.68
N ALA A 102 20.81 16.09 -2.61
CA ALA A 102 19.69 16.98 -2.31
C ALA A 102 18.71 16.33 -1.31
N ILE A 103 18.51 15.01 -1.40
CA ILE A 103 17.69 14.26 -0.46
C ILE A 103 18.32 14.24 0.95
N ASP A 104 19.62 14.01 1.07
CA ASP A 104 20.32 14.03 2.36
C ASP A 104 20.24 15.41 3.03
N SER A 105 20.37 16.49 2.25
CA SER A 105 20.19 17.85 2.77
C SER A 105 18.77 18.06 3.30
N ARG A 106 17.76 17.54 2.60
CA ARG A 106 16.36 17.63 3.04
C ARG A 106 16.12 16.82 4.32
N LEU A 107 16.68 15.61 4.43
CA LEU A 107 16.56 14.80 5.63
C LEU A 107 17.24 15.47 6.83
N ALA A 108 18.40 16.10 6.62
CA ALA A 108 19.07 16.87 7.67
C ALA A 108 18.19 18.03 8.19
N ASP A 109 17.57 18.78 7.27
CA ASP A 109 16.63 19.86 7.64
C ASP A 109 15.41 19.31 8.41
N TYR A 110 14.89 18.15 8.00
CA TYR A 110 13.77 17.50 8.70
C TYR A 110 14.14 17.09 10.11
N ARG A 111 15.33 16.53 10.31
CA ARG A 111 15.83 16.15 11.64
C ARG A 111 16.05 17.36 12.54
N GLU A 112 16.59 18.47 12.00
CA GLU A 112 16.76 19.71 12.77
C GLU A 112 15.40 20.28 13.25
N LEU A 113 14.34 20.07 12.47
CA LEU A 113 12.98 20.53 12.74
C LEU A 113 12.09 19.51 13.44
N ASP A 114 12.63 18.36 13.88
CA ASP A 114 11.89 17.26 14.52
C ASP A 114 10.77 16.66 13.65
N ARG A 115 10.95 16.70 12.33
CA ARG A 115 10.03 16.19 11.30
C ARG A 115 10.38 14.79 10.78
N ALA A 116 11.51 14.25 11.23
CA ALA A 116 11.97 12.89 10.96
C ALA A 116 12.79 12.41 12.17
N GLY A 117 12.83 11.11 12.40
CA GLY A 117 13.61 10.55 13.50
C GLY A 117 15.11 10.63 13.28
N SER A 118 15.87 10.34 14.34
CA SER A 118 17.33 10.45 14.31
C SER A 118 17.97 9.34 13.47
N ALA A 119 19.27 9.46 13.20
CA ALA A 119 20.00 8.43 12.47
C ALA A 119 20.15 7.15 13.31
N GLU A 120 20.37 7.31 14.61
CA GLU A 120 20.54 6.20 15.57
C GLU A 120 19.28 5.34 15.70
N SER A 121 18.10 5.90 15.44
CA SER A 121 16.84 5.14 15.40
C SER A 121 16.77 4.15 14.23
N LEU A 122 17.73 4.18 13.29
CA LEU A 122 17.84 3.21 12.19
C LEU A 122 18.73 2.01 12.54
N ASP A 123 19.41 2.01 13.69
CA ASP A 123 20.41 1.00 14.05
C ASP A 123 19.83 -0.43 14.11
N ASP A 124 18.53 -0.57 14.41
CA ASP A 124 17.83 -1.85 14.49
C ASP A 124 16.91 -2.12 13.27
N LEU A 125 16.77 -1.16 12.34
CA LEU A 125 15.88 -1.28 11.19
C LEU A 125 16.43 -2.30 10.18
N LYS A 126 15.65 -3.32 9.83
CA LYS A 126 15.97 -4.23 8.71
C LYS A 126 15.23 -3.82 7.44
N VAL A 127 15.96 -3.61 6.35
CA VAL A 127 15.42 -3.20 5.06
C VAL A 127 15.44 -4.37 4.07
N TYR A 128 14.29 -4.69 3.51
CA TYR A 128 14.15 -5.57 2.35
C TYR A 128 13.78 -4.72 1.14
N LEU A 129 14.56 -4.82 0.06
CA LEU A 129 14.29 -4.15 -1.20
C LEU A 129 14.19 -5.19 -2.30
N TRP A 130 13.15 -5.11 -3.11
CA TRP A 130 13.00 -5.88 -4.33
C TRP A 130 12.70 -4.94 -5.51
N HIS A 131 13.35 -5.18 -6.65
CA HIS A 131 13.08 -4.45 -7.88
C HIS A 131 13.26 -5.36 -9.11
N GLY A 132 12.42 -5.20 -10.13
CA GLY A 132 12.55 -5.92 -11.38
C GLY A 132 13.47 -5.21 -12.38
N GLU A 133 14.42 -5.91 -12.97
CA GLU A 133 15.39 -5.32 -13.93
C GLU A 133 14.76 -4.94 -15.28
N ASP A 134 13.52 -5.36 -15.54
CA ASP A 134 12.74 -4.99 -16.72
C ASP A 134 11.56 -4.05 -16.36
N ASP A 135 11.59 -3.42 -15.18
CA ASP A 135 10.57 -2.47 -14.73
C ASP A 135 10.53 -1.21 -15.63
N GLY A 136 9.55 -1.19 -16.54
CA GLY A 136 9.30 -0.06 -17.45
C GLY A 136 8.53 1.11 -16.84
N THR A 137 8.15 1.07 -15.56
CA THR A 137 7.39 2.12 -14.85
C THR A 137 8.27 2.89 -13.87
N ILE A 138 9.03 2.19 -13.03
CA ILE A 138 10.09 2.74 -12.19
C ILE A 138 11.40 2.13 -12.68
N ASP A 139 12.16 2.94 -13.40
CA ASP A 139 13.44 2.56 -14.00
C ASP A 139 14.36 1.87 -12.95
N PRO A 140 14.98 0.72 -13.26
CA PRO A 140 15.84 -0.01 -12.32
C PRO A 140 16.95 0.83 -11.68
N ASP A 141 17.46 1.86 -12.38
CA ASP A 141 18.47 2.77 -11.81
C ASP A 141 17.94 3.55 -10.59
N VAL A 142 16.62 3.78 -10.53
CA VAL A 142 15.94 4.36 -9.38
C VAL A 142 15.93 3.38 -8.20
N GLY A 143 15.64 2.09 -8.44
CA GLY A 143 15.71 1.04 -7.43
C GLY A 143 17.14 0.85 -6.90
N HIS A 144 18.15 0.89 -7.79
CA HIS A 144 19.55 0.89 -7.38
C HIS A 144 19.93 2.14 -6.58
N ALA A 145 19.36 3.32 -6.89
CA ALA A 145 19.56 4.52 -6.11
C ALA A 145 18.95 4.39 -4.70
N ALA A 146 17.80 3.74 -4.56
CA ALA A 146 17.21 3.45 -3.26
C ALA A 146 18.09 2.51 -2.44
N ALA A 147 18.62 1.45 -3.04
CA ALA A 147 19.56 0.54 -2.36
C ALA A 147 20.86 1.25 -1.93
N ARG A 148 21.35 2.23 -2.71
CA ARG A 148 22.49 3.09 -2.30
C ARG A 148 22.11 3.97 -1.11
N GLN A 149 20.99 4.68 -1.18
CA GLN A 149 20.50 5.53 -0.09
C GLN A 149 20.40 4.77 1.23
N TRP A 150 19.71 3.63 1.25
CA TRP A 150 19.51 2.87 2.48
C TRP A 150 20.82 2.31 3.03
N ARG A 151 21.70 1.80 2.17
CA ARG A 151 23.03 1.34 2.60
C ARG A 151 23.88 2.46 3.21
N ASP A 152 23.78 3.68 2.68
CA ASP A 152 24.51 4.83 3.22
C ASP A 152 23.93 5.33 4.56
N TRP A 153 22.66 5.03 4.86
CA TRP A 153 21.98 5.47 6.08
C TRP A 153 21.96 4.45 7.20
N LEU A 154 22.02 3.15 6.89
CA LEU A 154 22.01 2.06 7.87
C LEU A 154 23.37 1.94 8.56
N ALA A 155 23.36 1.42 9.79
CA ALA A 155 24.57 1.27 10.60
C ALA A 155 25.44 0.10 10.13
N ASP A 156 24.81 -0.96 9.61
CA ASP A 156 25.46 -2.17 9.11
C ASP A 156 24.90 -2.58 7.72
N ASP A 157 25.78 -3.03 6.82
CA ASP A 157 25.40 -3.56 5.52
C ASP A 157 24.49 -4.81 5.65
N GLU A 158 24.61 -5.56 6.75
CA GLU A 158 23.77 -6.72 7.06
C GLU A 158 22.31 -6.34 7.36
N GLN A 159 21.98 -5.06 7.55
CA GLN A 159 20.59 -4.60 7.70
C GLN A 159 19.84 -4.53 6.37
N LEU A 160 20.53 -4.54 5.22
CA LEU A 160 19.92 -4.42 3.90
C LEU A 160 20.01 -5.71 3.08
N LYS A 161 18.85 -6.27 2.72
CA LYS A 161 18.73 -7.25 1.66
C LYS A 161 18.11 -6.59 0.42
N ALA A 162 18.93 -6.34 -0.59
CA ALA A 162 18.49 -5.82 -1.88
C ALA A 162 18.49 -6.93 -2.94
N VAL A 163 17.33 -7.18 -3.54
CA VAL A 163 17.09 -8.19 -4.57
C VAL A 163 16.71 -7.49 -5.86
N PHE A 164 17.47 -7.76 -6.91
CA PHE A 164 17.17 -7.30 -8.26
C PHE A 164 16.92 -8.53 -9.14
N GLN A 165 15.76 -8.59 -9.78
CA GLN A 165 15.30 -9.78 -10.50
C GLN A 165 15.27 -9.52 -12.02
N ASP A 166 16.11 -10.25 -12.74
CA ASP A 166 16.06 -10.33 -14.22
C ASP A 166 14.71 -10.86 -14.70
N GLY A 167 14.15 -10.29 -15.78
CA GLY A 167 12.90 -10.76 -16.37
C GLY A 167 11.64 -10.35 -15.59
N ALA A 168 11.76 -9.44 -14.62
CA ALA A 168 10.63 -8.93 -13.85
C ALA A 168 10.35 -7.46 -14.16
N GLY A 169 9.09 -7.16 -14.43
CA GLY A 169 8.55 -5.83 -14.68
C GLY A 169 7.99 -5.16 -13.41
N HIS A 170 7.12 -4.18 -13.60
CA HIS A 170 6.56 -3.38 -12.50
C HIS A 170 5.43 -4.09 -11.76
N GLY A 171 5.61 -4.35 -10.46
CA GLY A 171 4.54 -4.87 -9.61
C GLY A 171 5.05 -5.57 -8.37
N TRP A 172 4.16 -6.35 -7.76
CA TRP A 172 4.41 -7.16 -6.58
C TRP A 172 4.45 -8.64 -6.97
N PRO A 173 5.62 -9.29 -6.95
CA PRO A 173 5.70 -10.74 -7.06
C PRO A 173 4.85 -11.44 -6.01
N ALA A 174 3.90 -12.25 -6.47
CA ALA A 174 3.06 -13.08 -5.61
C ALA A 174 3.22 -14.53 -6.02
N LEU A 175 3.36 -15.42 -5.04
CA LEU A 175 3.34 -16.87 -5.26
C LEU A 175 1.99 -17.42 -4.80
N ASP A 176 1.49 -18.43 -5.51
CA ASP A 176 0.33 -19.21 -5.10
C ASP A 176 -0.94 -18.38 -4.81
N ALA A 177 -1.22 -17.34 -5.61
CA ALA A 177 -2.46 -16.56 -5.57
C ALA A 177 -3.70 -17.33 -6.09
N ALA A 178 -3.63 -18.65 -6.17
CA ALA A 178 -4.56 -19.49 -6.90
C ALA A 178 -5.99 -19.38 -6.35
N GLY A 179 -6.87 -18.73 -7.12
CA GLY A 179 -8.27 -18.50 -6.77
C GLY A 179 -8.54 -17.19 -6.03
N GLU A 180 -7.51 -16.46 -5.63
CA GLU A 180 -7.61 -15.16 -4.93
C GLU A 180 -7.47 -13.97 -5.90
N ALA A 181 -6.60 -14.08 -6.91
CA ALA A 181 -6.44 -13.10 -7.99
C ALA A 181 -5.82 -13.71 -9.25
N ASP A 182 -6.06 -13.10 -10.41
CA ASP A 182 -5.30 -13.37 -11.63
C ASP A 182 -3.95 -12.64 -11.55
N LEU A 183 -2.85 -13.38 -11.64
CA LEU A 183 -1.51 -12.81 -11.70
C LEU A 183 -1.19 -12.32 -13.12
N ALA A 184 -0.53 -11.18 -13.21
CA ALA A 184 0.05 -10.65 -14.44
C ALA A 184 1.36 -11.40 -14.76
N ASP A 185 1.72 -11.39 -16.04
CA ASP A 185 3.01 -11.91 -16.50
C ASP A 185 4.17 -11.20 -15.79
N CYS A 186 5.22 -11.94 -15.43
CA CYS A 186 6.33 -11.39 -14.67
C CYS A 186 7.07 -10.27 -15.41
N GLU A 187 7.35 -10.44 -16.71
CA GLU A 187 8.16 -9.51 -17.50
C GLU A 187 7.29 -8.35 -18.02
N GLU A 188 6.14 -8.67 -18.62
CA GLU A 188 5.25 -7.64 -19.18
C GLU A 188 4.52 -6.82 -18.11
N GLY A 189 4.23 -7.43 -16.95
CA GLY A 189 3.46 -6.83 -15.87
C GLY A 189 2.05 -6.44 -16.27
N GLY A 190 1.53 -5.36 -15.65
CA GLY A 190 0.18 -4.84 -15.88
C GLY A 190 -0.80 -5.19 -14.76
N ALA A 191 -2.04 -4.71 -14.86
CA ALA A 191 -3.06 -4.91 -13.83
C ALA A 191 -3.34 -6.40 -13.59
N PRO A 192 -3.51 -6.86 -12.33
CA PRO A 192 -3.65 -6.06 -11.10
C PRO A 192 -2.32 -5.69 -10.43
N PHE A 193 -1.19 -5.79 -11.15
CA PHE A 193 0.17 -5.53 -10.67
C PHE A 193 0.63 -6.50 -9.57
N LEU A 194 0.03 -7.70 -9.55
CA LEU A 194 0.55 -8.88 -8.87
C LEU A 194 1.20 -9.77 -9.93
N LEU A 195 2.48 -10.11 -9.78
CA LEU A 195 3.29 -10.71 -10.83
C LEU A 195 3.52 -12.22 -10.58
N ASP A 196 3.35 -13.04 -11.62
CA ASP A 196 3.71 -14.46 -11.62
C ASP A 196 5.20 -14.66 -11.89
N CYS A 197 6.02 -14.23 -10.94
CA CYS A 197 7.49 -14.30 -11.03
C CYS A 197 8.10 -15.56 -10.41
N GLY A 198 7.28 -16.50 -9.93
CA GLY A 198 7.74 -17.66 -9.17
C GLY A 198 8.45 -17.32 -7.85
N LEU A 199 8.23 -16.11 -7.33
CA LEU A 199 8.85 -15.57 -6.12
C LEU A 199 7.80 -15.35 -5.03
N ASP A 200 8.06 -15.91 -3.85
CA ASP A 200 7.30 -15.62 -2.63
C ASP A 200 7.88 -14.37 -1.94
N LEU A 201 7.53 -13.19 -2.44
CA LEU A 201 8.06 -11.94 -1.91
C LEU A 201 7.66 -11.71 -0.44
N ALA A 202 6.43 -12.05 -0.07
CA ALA A 202 5.95 -11.91 1.31
C ALA A 202 6.80 -12.76 2.27
N GLY A 203 7.01 -14.04 1.92
CA GLY A 203 7.85 -14.94 2.71
C GLY A 203 9.30 -14.50 2.78
N GLU A 204 9.87 -14.03 1.67
CA GLU A 204 11.24 -13.54 1.63
C GLU A 204 11.46 -12.29 2.48
N ALA A 205 10.53 -11.34 2.45
CA ALA A 205 10.60 -10.11 3.24
C ALA A 205 10.41 -10.40 4.74
N LEU A 206 9.35 -11.15 5.09
CA LEU A 206 9.07 -11.51 6.49
C LEU A 206 10.21 -12.33 7.11
N GLY A 207 10.78 -13.27 6.35
CA GLY A 207 11.87 -14.13 6.81
C GLY A 207 13.22 -13.42 6.87
N TRP A 208 13.35 -12.26 6.22
CA TRP A 208 14.49 -11.36 6.39
C TRP A 208 14.38 -10.57 7.69
N TRP A 209 13.18 -10.06 7.99
CA TRP A 209 12.96 -9.22 9.17
C TRP A 209 12.97 -10.00 10.47
N TRP A 210 12.24 -11.11 10.51
CA TRP A 210 12.01 -11.86 11.73
C TRP A 210 12.53 -13.29 11.63
N ASP A 211 13.32 -13.66 12.62
CA ASP A 211 13.82 -15.02 12.77
C ASP A 211 12.67 -16.00 13.00
N ASP A 212 12.91 -17.29 12.71
CA ASP A 212 11.98 -18.39 12.97
C ASP A 212 10.58 -18.25 12.31
N LEU A 213 10.49 -17.60 11.15
CA LEU A 213 9.25 -17.51 10.37
C LEU A 213 8.67 -18.91 10.05
N ALA A 214 7.48 -19.20 10.56
CA ALA A 214 6.75 -20.41 10.24
C ALA A 214 6.26 -20.38 8.78
N PRO A 215 6.21 -21.55 8.10
CA PRO A 215 5.69 -21.62 6.73
C PRO A 215 4.27 -21.07 6.61
N ALA A 216 3.98 -20.45 5.46
CA ALA A 216 2.66 -19.90 5.16
C ALA A 216 1.52 -20.92 5.38
N GLY A 217 0.46 -20.46 6.03
CA GLY A 217 -0.79 -21.22 6.23
C GLY A 217 -1.78 -21.04 5.07
N GLU A 218 -3.03 -21.38 5.37
CA GLU A 218 -4.19 -21.10 4.50
C GLU A 218 -4.91 -19.86 5.04
N ALA A 219 -5.00 -18.80 4.25
CA ALA A 219 -5.71 -17.58 4.64
C ALA A 219 -7.23 -17.83 4.73
N ASP A 220 -7.87 -17.23 5.72
CA ASP A 220 -9.32 -17.22 5.89
C ASP A 220 -9.86 -15.84 5.50
N ASP A 221 -10.54 -15.75 4.36
CA ASP A 221 -11.15 -14.52 3.85
C ASP A 221 -12.12 -13.87 4.85
N GLN A 222 -12.68 -14.61 5.81
CA GLN A 222 -13.53 -14.06 6.87
C GLN A 222 -12.74 -13.23 7.89
N ARG A 223 -11.40 -13.34 7.87
CA ARG A 223 -10.46 -12.57 8.71
C ARG A 223 -9.98 -11.30 8.05
N LEU A 224 -10.27 -11.09 6.77
CA LEU A 224 -10.04 -9.81 6.10
C LEU A 224 -11.24 -8.89 6.33
N LEU A 225 -11.10 -8.01 7.32
CA LEU A 225 -12.15 -7.13 7.79
C LEU A 225 -12.03 -5.76 7.13
N ALA A 226 -13.13 -5.22 6.62
CA ALA A 226 -13.20 -3.82 6.21
C ALA A 226 -13.38 -2.92 7.43
N PHE A 227 -12.78 -1.74 7.42
CA PHE A 227 -12.98 -0.72 8.45
C PHE A 227 -13.21 0.67 7.85
N ASP A 228 -13.89 1.53 8.61
CA ASP A 228 -14.15 2.93 8.26
C ASP A 228 -12.85 3.73 8.38
N GLN A 229 -12.22 3.98 7.25
CA GLN A 229 -10.98 4.72 7.15
C GLN A 229 -11.22 6.24 7.15
N SER A 230 -12.45 6.69 6.91
CA SER A 230 -12.81 8.12 6.92
C SER A 230 -12.60 8.77 8.30
N GLU A 231 -12.50 7.97 9.37
CA GLU A 231 -12.11 8.42 10.71
C GLU A 231 -10.71 9.06 10.73
N PHE A 232 -9.80 8.63 9.84
CA PHE A 232 -8.41 9.08 9.78
C PHE A 232 -8.19 10.17 8.70
N ASP A 233 -9.24 10.95 8.40
CA ASP A 233 -9.36 11.97 7.34
C ASP A 233 -8.02 12.57 6.85
N ALA A 234 -7.57 12.07 5.70
CA ALA A 234 -6.48 12.66 4.95
C ALA A 234 -6.81 12.62 3.45
N LYS A 235 -6.53 13.74 2.77
CA LYS A 235 -6.78 13.89 1.34
C LYS A 235 -6.11 12.76 0.55
N GLY A 236 -6.89 12.08 -0.28
CA GLY A 236 -6.43 10.98 -1.13
C GLY A 236 -6.44 9.61 -0.45
N LEU A 237 -7.02 9.49 0.75
CA LEU A 237 -7.40 8.22 1.35
C LEU A 237 -8.86 7.90 0.98
N ALA A 238 -9.14 6.62 0.71
CA ALA A 238 -10.51 6.15 0.53
C ALA A 238 -11.28 6.12 1.87
N ASP A 239 -12.61 5.96 1.80
CA ASP A 239 -13.46 5.82 2.99
C ASP A 239 -13.32 4.44 3.67
N THR A 240 -12.87 3.41 2.94
CA THR A 240 -12.75 2.03 3.45
C THR A 240 -11.31 1.55 3.39
N GLY A 241 -10.82 1.01 4.52
CA GLY A 241 -9.56 0.28 4.61
C GLY A 241 -9.79 -1.20 4.96
N PHE A 242 -8.73 -2.02 4.95
CA PHE A 242 -8.83 -3.41 5.38
C PHE A 242 -7.80 -3.78 6.43
N VAL A 243 -8.13 -4.73 7.29
CA VAL A 243 -7.21 -5.36 8.24
C VAL A 243 -7.42 -6.86 8.21
N TYR A 244 -6.33 -7.61 8.05
CA TYR A 244 -6.32 -9.05 8.22
C TYR A 244 -6.01 -9.38 9.67
N LEU A 245 -7.00 -9.93 10.39
CA LEU A 245 -6.93 -10.22 11.82
C LEU A 245 -7.06 -11.73 12.07
N PRO A 246 -5.93 -12.47 12.18
CA PRO A 246 -5.96 -13.87 12.57
C PRO A 246 -6.61 -14.04 13.95
N LYS A 247 -7.26 -15.19 14.16
CA LYS A 247 -8.01 -15.45 15.40
C LYS A 247 -7.17 -15.32 16.66
N GLN A 248 -5.91 -15.75 16.61
CA GLN A 248 -4.98 -15.71 17.72
C GLN A 248 -4.59 -14.29 18.13
N CYS A 249 -4.72 -13.31 17.22
CA CYS A 249 -4.40 -11.91 17.47
C CYS A 249 -5.56 -11.10 18.06
N GLU A 250 -6.75 -11.69 18.21
CA GLU A 250 -7.88 -11.07 18.91
C GLU A 250 -7.56 -10.76 20.38
N SER A 251 -6.56 -11.44 20.97
CA SER A 251 -6.09 -11.19 22.34
C SER A 251 -4.95 -10.16 22.45
N GLY A 252 -4.47 -9.59 21.35
CA GLY A 252 -3.36 -8.63 21.33
C GLY A 252 -1.97 -9.27 21.22
N ASP A 253 -0.93 -8.48 21.52
CA ASP A 253 0.51 -8.85 21.52
C ASP A 253 1.09 -9.36 20.17
N CYS A 254 0.29 -9.43 19.11
CA CYS A 254 0.76 -9.74 17.77
C CYS A 254 1.61 -8.62 17.15
N ALA A 255 2.47 -8.99 16.21
CA ALA A 255 3.18 -8.07 15.33
C ALA A 255 2.20 -7.36 14.37
N LEU A 256 2.64 -6.25 13.78
CA LEU A 256 1.89 -5.52 12.77
C LEU A 256 2.72 -5.31 11.50
N VAL A 257 2.15 -5.61 10.34
CA VAL A 257 2.66 -5.19 9.02
C VAL A 257 1.69 -4.18 8.42
N VAL A 258 2.18 -3.00 8.08
CA VAL A 258 1.45 -2.01 7.27
C VAL A 258 1.79 -2.22 5.80
N ALA A 259 0.87 -2.81 5.04
CA ALA A 259 1.04 -3.18 3.64
C ALA A 259 0.37 -2.17 2.71
N LEU A 260 1.17 -1.47 1.91
CA LEU A 260 0.75 -0.33 1.09
C LEU A 260 0.75 -0.70 -0.40
N HIS A 261 -0.43 -0.69 -0.99
CA HIS A 261 -0.62 -1.00 -2.40
C HIS A 261 0.00 0.07 -3.32
N GLY A 262 0.21 -0.28 -4.60
CA GLY A 262 0.68 0.64 -5.62
C GLY A 262 -0.42 1.48 -6.26
N CYS A 263 -0.05 2.35 -7.20
CA CYS A 263 -1.03 3.07 -8.01
C CYS A 263 -1.93 2.07 -8.75
N GLN A 264 -3.24 2.34 -8.83
CA GLN A 264 -4.24 1.49 -9.50
C GLN A 264 -4.42 0.09 -8.87
N MET A 265 -4.01 -0.07 -7.61
CA MET A 265 -4.19 -1.31 -6.82
C MET A 265 -5.09 -1.11 -5.58
N GLY A 266 -5.55 0.13 -5.36
CA GLY A 266 -6.46 0.48 -4.26
C GLY A 266 -7.91 0.16 -4.59
N VAL A 267 -8.82 0.43 -3.65
CA VAL A 267 -10.26 0.30 -3.88
C VAL A 267 -10.71 1.22 -5.01
N ASP A 268 -11.58 0.70 -5.87
CA ASP A 268 -12.33 1.53 -6.80
C ASP A 268 -13.53 2.17 -6.09
N ASP A 269 -13.79 3.45 -6.39
CA ASP A 269 -14.81 4.30 -5.75
C ASP A 269 -16.22 3.69 -5.69
N ASP A 270 -16.53 2.72 -6.56
CA ASP A 270 -17.86 2.14 -6.73
C ASP A 270 -18.10 0.82 -5.96
N GLU A 271 -17.06 0.12 -5.49
CA GLU A 271 -17.21 -1.25 -4.97
C GLU A 271 -16.85 -1.41 -3.49
N GLY A 272 -15.93 -0.61 -2.95
CA GLY A 272 -15.51 -0.69 -1.52
C GLY A 272 -15.04 -2.10 -1.08
N ALA A 273 -14.74 -2.98 -2.04
CA ALA A 273 -14.43 -4.37 -1.81
C ALA A 273 -12.91 -4.57 -1.66
N ALA A 274 -12.53 -5.63 -0.94
CA ALA A 274 -11.13 -6.02 -0.80
C ALA A 274 -10.50 -6.27 -2.18
N THR A 275 -9.34 -5.64 -2.41
CA THR A 275 -8.65 -5.66 -3.70
C THR A 275 -7.83 -6.95 -3.89
N PRO A 276 -7.37 -7.25 -5.12
CA PRO A 276 -6.43 -8.33 -5.35
C PRO A 276 -5.20 -8.25 -4.43
N PHE A 277 -4.68 -7.04 -4.18
CA PHE A 277 -3.52 -6.86 -3.31
C PHE A 277 -3.80 -7.26 -1.85
N THR A 278 -4.97 -6.92 -1.30
CA THR A 278 -5.30 -7.26 0.09
C THR A 278 -5.53 -8.74 0.30
N ARG A 279 -5.88 -9.49 -0.75
CA ARG A 279 -6.10 -10.95 -0.70
C ARG A 279 -4.82 -11.71 -1.02
N ALA A 280 -4.23 -11.42 -2.18
CA ALA A 280 -3.22 -12.22 -2.85
C ALA A 280 -1.79 -11.67 -2.75
N SER A 281 -1.50 -10.75 -1.82
CA SER A 281 -0.11 -10.33 -1.55
C SER A 281 0.77 -11.43 -0.96
N GLY A 282 0.15 -12.50 -0.43
CA GLY A 282 0.80 -13.58 0.32
C GLY A 282 0.96 -13.31 1.82
N LEU A 283 0.81 -12.04 2.26
CA LEU A 283 1.01 -11.65 3.66
C LEU A 283 -0.02 -12.28 4.61
N ASN A 284 -1.28 -12.43 4.19
CA ASN A 284 -2.35 -13.02 5.00
C ASN A 284 -2.06 -14.48 5.38
N ARG A 285 -1.45 -15.24 4.46
CA ARG A 285 -1.11 -16.64 4.70
C ARG A 285 -0.01 -16.78 5.74
N TYR A 286 0.93 -15.84 5.77
CA TYR A 286 1.92 -15.77 6.83
C TYR A 286 1.32 -15.27 8.15
N ALA A 287 0.38 -14.32 8.10
CA ALA A 287 -0.33 -13.82 9.27
C ALA A 287 -1.01 -14.95 10.07
N GLU A 288 -1.64 -15.91 9.39
CA GLU A 288 -2.28 -17.09 10.02
C GLU A 288 -1.36 -17.95 10.87
N SER A 289 -0.05 -17.94 10.62
CA SER A 289 0.92 -18.85 11.23
C SER A 289 1.95 -18.17 12.12
N ASN A 290 1.96 -16.84 12.22
CA ASN A 290 3.09 -16.09 12.79
C ASN A 290 2.74 -14.96 13.77
N ASP A 291 1.58 -15.01 14.43
CA ASP A 291 1.12 -13.98 15.39
C ASP A 291 1.28 -12.56 14.83
N LEU A 292 0.70 -12.34 13.65
CA LEU A 292 0.90 -11.15 12.84
C LEU A 292 -0.46 -10.63 12.34
N VAL A 293 -0.70 -9.34 12.49
CA VAL A 293 -1.81 -8.60 11.87
C VAL A 293 -1.30 -7.85 10.66
N VAL A 294 -2.10 -7.79 9.59
CA VAL A 294 -1.74 -7.00 8.39
C VAL A 294 -2.76 -5.89 8.19
N LEU A 295 -2.32 -4.64 8.25
CA LEU A 295 -3.11 -3.47 7.94
C LEU A 295 -2.92 -3.13 6.46
N TYR A 296 -4.03 -2.93 5.73
CA TYR A 296 -4.08 -2.53 4.32
C TYR A 296 -4.86 -1.23 4.13
N PRO A 297 -4.25 -0.08 4.45
CA PRO A 297 -4.85 1.22 4.18
C PRO A 297 -5.05 1.42 2.67
N GLN A 298 -6.04 2.22 2.28
CA GLN A 298 -6.41 2.41 0.88
C GLN A 298 -6.30 3.87 0.46
N ALA A 299 -5.55 4.14 -0.60
CA ALA A 299 -5.56 5.42 -1.30
C ALA A 299 -6.64 5.43 -2.39
N GLU A 300 -7.21 6.60 -2.68
CA GLU A 300 -8.26 6.79 -3.69
C GLU A 300 -7.79 7.67 -4.86
N ALA A 301 -8.42 7.50 -6.02
CA ALA A 301 -8.18 8.34 -7.17
C ALA A 301 -8.78 9.75 -6.99
N SER A 302 -8.12 10.75 -7.56
CA SER A 302 -8.64 12.12 -7.60
C SER A 302 -8.17 12.84 -8.85
N LEU A 303 -8.69 14.05 -9.13
CA LEU A 303 -8.25 14.83 -10.30
C LEU A 303 -6.74 15.14 -10.30
N ALA A 304 -6.14 15.32 -9.11
CA ALA A 304 -4.70 15.57 -8.98
C ALA A 304 -3.87 14.29 -8.97
N ASN A 305 -4.50 13.15 -8.68
CA ASN A 305 -3.90 11.83 -8.58
C ASN A 305 -4.86 10.78 -9.19
N PRO A 306 -5.01 10.74 -10.51
CA PRO A 306 -6.04 9.92 -11.17
C PRO A 306 -5.77 8.41 -11.10
N LYS A 307 -4.60 8.02 -10.58
CA LYS A 307 -4.19 6.63 -10.43
C LYS A 307 -4.31 6.11 -8.99
N GLY A 308 -4.83 6.91 -8.05
CA GLY A 308 -4.95 6.48 -6.66
C GLY A 308 -3.63 6.09 -6.00
N CYS A 309 -2.55 6.80 -6.34
CA CYS A 309 -1.25 6.61 -5.71
C CYS A 309 -1.23 7.18 -4.28
N TRP A 310 -0.31 6.69 -3.45
CA TRP A 310 0.05 7.38 -2.20
C TRP A 310 0.70 8.72 -2.48
N ASP A 311 0.65 9.66 -1.53
CA ASP A 311 1.29 10.97 -1.68
C ASP A 311 2.80 10.89 -1.48
N TRP A 312 3.52 10.71 -2.59
CA TRP A 312 4.98 10.71 -2.65
C TRP A 312 5.57 11.92 -3.41
N TRP A 313 4.72 12.83 -3.92
CA TRP A 313 5.13 14.06 -4.61
C TRP A 313 4.44 15.34 -4.11
N GLY A 314 3.73 15.29 -2.99
CA GLY A 314 3.14 16.43 -2.30
C GLY A 314 1.77 16.89 -2.81
N PHE A 315 1.01 16.03 -3.50
CA PHE A 315 -0.29 16.43 -4.07
C PHE A 315 -1.40 16.61 -3.02
N SER A 316 -1.25 15.96 -1.85
CA SER A 316 -2.23 16.09 -0.77
C SER A 316 -2.04 17.38 0.02
N GLU A 317 -0.86 18.01 -0.11
CA GLU A 317 -0.48 19.20 0.64
C GLU A 317 -1.03 20.51 0.07
N SER A 318 -0.90 21.57 0.87
CA SER A 318 -1.37 22.91 0.49
C SER A 318 -0.60 23.44 -0.71
N THR A 319 -1.30 23.93 -1.73
CA THR A 319 -0.67 24.58 -2.90
C THR A 319 0.07 25.88 -2.56
N TRP A 320 -0.15 26.43 -1.36
CA TRP A 320 0.57 27.60 -0.84
C TRP A 320 1.86 27.24 -0.12
N GLN A 321 2.06 25.95 0.15
CA GLN A 321 3.27 25.45 0.79
C GLN A 321 4.35 25.30 -0.28
N ARG A 322 5.42 26.07 -0.13
CA ARG A 322 6.53 26.09 -1.08
C ARG A 322 7.26 24.76 -1.14
N ASP A 323 7.43 24.14 0.02
CA ASP A 323 8.11 22.86 0.21
C ASP A 323 7.11 21.91 0.90
N PRO A 324 6.39 21.07 0.12
CA PRO A 324 5.47 20.08 0.66
C PRO A 324 6.17 19.18 1.69
N LEU A 325 5.46 18.80 2.75
CA LEU A 325 5.97 18.02 3.88
C LEU A 325 5.40 16.58 3.90
N HIS A 326 4.85 16.13 2.78
CA HIS A 326 4.17 14.83 2.61
C HIS A 326 5.04 13.63 3.01
N ASP A 327 6.36 13.78 2.89
CA ASP A 327 7.39 12.78 3.18
C ASP A 327 7.95 12.87 4.62
N SER A 328 7.26 13.55 5.53
CA SER A 328 7.70 13.80 6.91
C SER A 328 6.62 13.46 7.95
N ARG A 329 6.93 13.59 9.24
CA ARG A 329 5.96 13.49 10.34
C ARG A 329 4.75 14.41 10.18
N ASP A 330 4.94 15.56 9.53
CA ASP A 330 3.87 16.54 9.27
C ASP A 330 3.04 16.21 8.01
N GLY A 331 3.39 15.15 7.27
CA GLY A 331 2.69 14.76 6.05
C GLY A 331 1.30 14.21 6.36
N ARG A 332 0.30 14.62 5.58
CA ARG A 332 -1.11 14.27 5.87
C ARG A 332 -1.36 12.77 5.87
N GLN A 333 -0.94 12.08 4.81
CA GLN A 333 -1.13 10.63 4.70
C GLN A 333 -0.23 9.89 5.69
N VAL A 334 1.02 10.33 5.90
CA VAL A 334 1.92 9.76 6.94
C VAL A 334 1.28 9.82 8.32
N SER A 335 0.71 10.96 8.69
CA SER A 335 0.03 11.16 9.97
C SER A 335 -1.21 10.29 10.12
N ALA A 336 -2.03 10.15 9.07
CA ALA A 336 -3.22 9.31 9.09
C ALA A 336 -2.87 7.82 9.25
N LEU A 337 -1.85 7.35 8.52
CA LEU A 337 -1.38 5.96 8.62
C LEU A 337 -0.82 5.65 10.01
N MET A 338 -0.07 6.57 10.61
CA MET A 338 0.42 6.38 11.98
C MET A 338 -0.70 6.41 13.02
N GLN A 339 -1.78 7.17 12.80
CA GLN A 339 -2.96 7.12 13.68
C GLN A 339 -3.68 5.76 13.60
N MET A 340 -3.72 5.12 12.43
CA MET A 340 -4.25 3.76 12.30
C MET A 340 -3.38 2.73 13.04
N VAL A 341 -2.05 2.86 12.92
CA VAL A 341 -1.09 2.05 13.68
C VAL A 341 -1.30 2.23 15.19
N ASP A 342 -1.39 3.49 15.63
CA ASP A 342 -1.61 3.81 17.04
C ASP A 342 -2.93 3.22 17.55
N ARG A 343 -4.02 3.34 16.78
CA ARG A 343 -5.32 2.72 17.09
C ARG A 343 -5.18 1.22 17.32
N LEU A 344 -4.50 0.48 16.43
CA LEU A 344 -4.34 -0.97 16.59
C LEU A 344 -3.49 -1.34 17.82
N GLN A 345 -2.54 -0.49 18.19
CA GLN A 345 -1.66 -0.68 19.35
C GLN A 345 -2.24 -0.15 20.68
N GLU A 346 -3.40 0.51 20.65
CA GLU A 346 -4.16 0.88 21.85
C GLU A 346 -4.78 -0.35 22.52
N ALA A 347 -4.88 -0.32 23.85
CA ALA A 347 -5.56 -1.38 24.59
C ALA A 347 -7.07 -1.41 24.26
N PRO A 348 -7.69 -2.61 24.16
CA PRO A 348 -9.12 -2.75 23.79
C PRO A 348 -10.13 -2.09 24.74
#